data_AF-A0A5C4LRG4-F1
#
_entry.id   AF-A0A5C4LRG4-F1
#
_cell.length_a   1.000
_cell.length_b   1.000
_cell.length_c   1.000
_cell.angle_alpha   90.00
_cell.angle_beta   90.00
_cell.angle_gamma   90.00
#
_symmetry.space_group_name_H-M   'P 1'
#
loop_
_entity.id
_entity.type
_entity.pdbx_description
1 polymer ?
#
loop_
_entity_poly.entity_id
_entity_poly.type
_entity_poly.pdbx_seq_one_letter_code
_entity_poly.pdbx_strand_id
1 'polypeptide(L)'
;MPTAIPAPEPRLSARQTARFLWLCLRIRYLFRRMERASLRVSRVGYDNAGGRLLYFAERWLECHAEAAELLRCEEPPEVAKVRAIFDRRP
;
A
#
# COMPACT_ATOMS: atom_id res chain seq x y z
N MET A 1 -30.70 -17.93 26.58
CA MET A 1 -29.91 -17.35 25.47
C MET A 1 -28.45 -17.60 25.78
N PRO A 2 -27.75 -18.53 25.11
CA PRO A 2 -26.32 -18.66 25.29
C PRO A 2 -25.64 -17.43 24.68
N THR A 3 -25.01 -16.62 25.52
CA THR A 3 -24.22 -15.46 25.12
C THR A 3 -22.95 -15.99 24.45
N ALA A 4 -22.88 -15.91 23.12
CA ALA A 4 -21.66 -16.19 22.39
C ALA A 4 -20.56 -15.25 22.92
N ILE A 5 -19.57 -15.81 23.60
CA ILE A 5 -18.37 -15.07 24.00
C ILE A 5 -17.71 -14.62 22.69
N PRO A 6 -17.56 -13.31 22.43
CA PRO A 6 -16.89 -12.86 21.23
C PRO A 6 -15.48 -13.46 21.22
N ALA A 7 -15.16 -14.21 20.17
CA ALA A 7 -13.82 -14.76 20.00
C ALA A 7 -12.82 -13.59 20.03
N PRO A 8 -11.73 -13.69 20.80
CA PRO A 8 -10.75 -12.62 20.85
C PRO A 8 -10.23 -12.36 19.44
N GLU A 9 -10.42 -11.13 18.94
CA GLU A 9 -9.82 -10.72 17.67
C GLU A 9 -8.33 -11.07 17.68
N PRO A 10 -7.78 -11.63 16.59
CA PRO A 10 -6.39 -12.05 16.56
C PRO A 10 -5.49 -10.84 16.80
N ARG A 11 -4.90 -10.77 17.99
CA ARG A 11 -3.99 -9.70 18.37
C ARG A 11 -2.63 -9.93 17.70
N LEU A 12 -2.09 -8.90 17.06
CA LEU A 12 -0.73 -8.91 16.57
C LEU A 12 0.25 -9.07 17.74
N SER A 13 1.27 -9.92 17.55
CA SER A 13 2.43 -9.94 18.44
C SER A 13 3.19 -8.60 18.39
N ALA A 14 3.99 -8.29 19.40
CA ALA A 14 4.79 -7.05 19.43
C ALA A 14 5.65 -6.86 18.17
N ARG A 15 6.24 -7.95 17.65
CA ARG A 15 7.03 -7.93 16.41
C ARG A 15 6.17 -7.60 15.19
N GLN A 16 4.97 -8.19 15.10
CA GLN A 16 4.02 -7.90 14.03
C GLN A 16 3.52 -6.45 14.13
N THR A 17 3.24 -5.94 15.33
CA THR A 17 2.86 -4.55 15.55
C THR A 17 3.95 -3.58 15.12
N ALA A 18 5.22 -3.84 15.48
CA ALA A 18 6.34 -3.02 15.03
C ALA A 18 6.48 -3.02 13.50
N ARG A 19 6.33 -4.20 12.87
CA ARG A 19 6.32 -4.34 11.41
C ARG A 19 5.17 -3.56 10.77
N PHE A 20 3.97 -3.64 11.34
CA PHE A 20 2.80 -2.89 10.87
C PHE A 20 3.02 -1.37 10.95
N LEU A 21 3.52 -0.87 12.09
CA LEU A 21 3.83 0.55 12.25
C LEU A 21 4.88 1.03 11.23
N TRP A 22 5.90 0.20 10.96
CA TRP A 22 6.88 0.48 9.94
C TRP A 22 6.27 0.52 8.53
N LEU A 23 5.38 -0.42 8.20
CA LEU A 23 4.64 -0.41 6.93
C LEU A 23 3.80 0.85 6.79
N CYS A 24 3.08 1.28 7.83
CA CYS A 24 2.32 2.54 7.83
C CYS A 24 3.20 3.76 7.51
N LEU A 25 4.38 3.84 8.13
CA LEU A 25 5.35 4.90 7.84
C LEU A 25 5.85 4.83 6.40
N ARG A 26 6.19 3.63 5.91
CA ARG A 26 6.71 3.40 4.56
C ARG A 26 5.67 3.70 3.49
N ILE A 27 4.41 3.31 3.69
CA ILE A 27 3.27 3.64 2.82
C ILE A 27 3.13 5.15 2.69
N ARG A 28 3.11 5.88 3.83
CA ARG A 28 3.03 7.36 3.82
C ARG A 28 4.22 8.00 3.12
N TYR A 29 5.43 7.48 3.34
CA TYR A 29 6.63 7.95 2.67
C TYR A 29 6.55 7.76 1.16
N LEU A 30 6.22 6.55 0.70
CA LEU A 30 6.15 6.21 -0.72
C LEU A 30 5.06 7.01 -1.43
N PHE A 31 3.91 7.23 -0.79
CA PHE A 31 2.85 8.09 -1.33
C PHE A 31 3.36 9.51 -1.61
N ARG A 32 4.04 10.15 -0.65
CA ARG A 32 4.65 11.48 -0.87
C ARG A 32 5.70 11.49 -1.97
N ARG A 33 6.46 10.39 -2.15
CA ARG A 33 7.43 10.27 -3.24
C ARG A 33 6.74 10.13 -4.60
N MET A 34 5.64 9.38 -4.64
CA MET A 34 4.79 9.22 -5.80
C MET A 34 4.16 10.56 -6.23
N GLU A 35 3.63 11.35 -5.29
CA GLU A 35 3.12 12.71 -5.57
C GLU A 35 4.18 13.60 -6.22
N ARG A 36 5.40 13.63 -5.66
CA ARG A 36 6.51 14.40 -6.24
C ARG A 36 6.92 13.90 -7.62
N ALA A 37 6.92 12.58 -7.83
CA ALA A 37 7.21 12.00 -9.14
C ALA A 37 6.10 12.35 -10.15
N SER A 38 4.83 12.33 -9.74
CA SER A 38 3.69 12.73 -10.55
C SER A 38 3.81 14.18 -10.99
N LEU A 39 4.13 15.09 -10.06
CA LEU A 39 4.37 16.50 -10.38
C LEU A 39 5.51 16.68 -11.40
N ARG A 40 6.56 15.86 -11.33
CA ARG A 40 7.64 15.88 -12.31
C ARG A 40 7.17 15.40 -13.68
N VAL A 41 6.42 14.29 -13.74
CA VAL A 41 5.80 13.79 -14.97
C VAL A 41 4.91 14.84 -15.60
N SER A 42 4.09 15.55 -14.82
CA SER A 42 3.25 16.64 -15.33
C SER A 42 4.05 17.81 -15.93
N ARG A 43 5.32 17.99 -15.54
CA ARG A 43 6.18 19.07 -16.03
C ARG A 43 7.02 18.70 -17.25
N VAL A 44 7.54 17.47 -17.31
CA VAL A 44 8.52 17.05 -18.34
C VAL A 44 8.06 15.88 -19.19
N GLY A 45 6.82 15.42 -19.01
CA GLY A 45 6.23 14.29 -19.73
C GLY A 45 6.53 12.93 -19.08
N TYR A 46 5.72 11.95 -19.45
CA TYR A 46 5.81 10.59 -18.94
C TYR A 46 7.08 9.87 -19.42
N ASP A 47 7.47 10.02 -20.68
CA ASP A 47 8.64 9.32 -21.23
C ASP A 47 9.95 9.67 -20.51
N ASN A 48 10.04 10.90 -19.98
CA ASN A 48 11.24 11.39 -19.31
C ASN A 48 11.26 11.16 -17.79
N ALA A 49 10.11 10.94 -17.15
CA ALA A 49 10.00 10.90 -15.69
C ALA A 49 9.09 9.79 -15.12
N GLY A 50 8.38 9.06 -15.97
CA GLY A 50 7.40 8.04 -15.62
C GLY A 50 8.01 6.88 -14.86
N GLY A 51 9.23 6.45 -15.20
CA GLY A 51 9.90 5.33 -14.52
C GLY A 51 10.00 5.48 -13.00
N ARG A 52 10.28 6.69 -12.49
CA ARG A 52 10.30 6.93 -11.03
C ARG A 52 8.92 6.87 -10.40
N LEU A 53 7.90 7.36 -11.11
CA LEU A 53 6.52 7.30 -10.63
C LEU A 53 6.08 5.83 -10.51
N LEU A 54 6.37 5.03 -11.54
CA LEU A 54 6.07 3.60 -11.55
C LEU A 54 6.78 2.85 -10.45
N TYR A 55 8.08 3.09 -10.27
CA TYR A 55 8.87 2.49 -9.21
C TYR A 55 8.26 2.75 -7.82
N PHE A 56 7.90 4.00 -7.51
CA PHE A 56 7.30 4.30 -6.20
C PHE A 56 5.91 3.68 -6.04
N ALA A 57 5.11 3.64 -7.09
CA ALA A 57 3.79 3.03 -7.07
C ALA A 57 3.85 1.51 -6.87
N GLU A 58 4.77 0.81 -7.54
CA GLU A 58 4.99 -0.63 -7.34
C GLU A 58 5.40 -0.96 -5.90
N ARG A 59 6.41 -0.24 -5.38
CA ARG A 59 6.83 -0.38 -3.97
C ARG A 59 5.71 -0.05 -2.98
N TRP A 60 4.82 0.87 -3.33
CA TRP A 60 3.67 1.25 -2.49
C TRP A 60 2.61 0.15 -2.49
N LEU A 61 2.33 -0.47 -3.63
CA LEU A 61 1.43 -1.63 -3.75
C LEU A 61 1.94 -2.84 -2.95
N GLU A 62 3.24 -3.14 -3.02
CA GLU A 62 3.86 -4.21 -2.22
C GLU A 62 3.67 -3.99 -0.72
N CYS A 63 3.86 -2.75 -0.23
CA CYS A 63 3.68 -2.45 1.19
C CYS A 63 2.21 -2.61 1.65
N HIS A 64 1.24 -2.32 0.78
CA HIS A 64 -0.17 -2.56 1.09
C HIS A 64 -0.53 -4.04 1.07
N ALA A 65 -0.01 -4.81 0.12
CA ALA A 65 -0.20 -6.26 0.10
C ALA A 65 0.35 -6.91 1.37
N GLU A 66 1.57 -6.50 1.80
CA GLU A 66 2.18 -6.98 3.03
C GLU A 66 1.37 -6.57 4.29
N ALA A 67 0.81 -5.36 4.30
CA ALA A 67 -0.05 -4.91 5.40
C ALA A 67 -1.38 -5.68 5.45
N ALA A 68 -1.99 -5.94 4.30
CA ALA A 68 -3.21 -6.72 4.17
C ALA A 68 -3.01 -8.17 4.61
N GLU A 69 -1.90 -8.80 4.23
CA GLU A 69 -1.52 -10.14 4.69
C GLU A 69 -1.32 -10.17 6.22
N LEU A 70 -0.60 -9.19 6.76
CA LEU A 70 -0.33 -9.09 8.20
C LEU A 70 -1.61 -8.92 9.02
N LEU A 71 -2.55 -8.11 8.54
CA LEU A 71 -3.84 -7.85 9.17
C LEU A 71 -4.91 -8.89 8.83
N ARG A 72 -4.65 -9.76 7.86
CA ARG A 72 -5.64 -10.70 7.27
C ARG A 72 -6.90 -9.99 6.82
N CYS A 73 -6.74 -8.83 6.20
CA CYS A 73 -7.83 -8.02 5.70
C CYS A 73 -7.74 -7.84 4.18
N GLU A 74 -8.83 -7.41 3.58
CA GLU A 74 -8.83 -7.00 2.19
C GLU A 74 -8.02 -5.70 2.02
N GLU A 75 -7.40 -5.56 0.84
CA GLU A 75 -6.76 -4.29 0.46
C GLU A 75 -7.83 -3.19 0.33
N PRO A 76 -7.52 -1.94 0.73
CA PRO A 76 -8.43 -0.82 0.52
C PRO A 76 -8.81 -0.66 -0.97
N PRO A 77 -10.06 -0.25 -1.30
CA PRO A 77 -10.51 -0.08 -2.68
C PRO A 77 -9.62 0.84 -3.53
N GLU A 78 -9.00 1.84 -2.92
CA GLU A 78 -8.06 2.75 -3.56
C GLU A 78 -6.80 2.03 -4.05
N VAL A 79 -6.30 1.05 -3.29
CA VAL A 79 -5.14 0.23 -3.65
C VAL A 79 -5.47 -0.65 -4.86
N ALA A 80 -6.65 -1.27 -4.86
CA ALA A 80 -7.13 -2.09 -5.97
C ALA A 80 -7.24 -1.29 -7.29
N LYS A 81 -7.69 -0.04 -7.22
CA LYS A 81 -7.73 0.87 -8.39
C LYS A 81 -6.34 1.12 -8.97
N VAL A 82 -5.34 1.35 -8.11
CA VAL A 82 -3.95 1.57 -8.56
C VAL A 82 -3.38 0.29 -9.16
N ARG A 83 -3.64 -0.87 -8.56
CA ARG A 83 -3.21 -2.18 -9.06
C ARG A 83 -3.76 -2.47 -10.46
N ALA A 84 -5.04 -2.21 -10.69
CA ALA A 84 -5.68 -2.38 -12.01
C ALA A 84 -5.04 -1.53 -13.13
N ILE A 85 -4.37 -0.42 -12.80
CA ILE A 85 -3.63 0.39 -13.79
C ILE A 85 -2.34 -0.32 -14.20
N PHE A 86 -1.71 -1.08 -13.30
CA PHE A 86 -0.51 -1.86 -13.58
C PHE A 86 -0.83 -3.14 -14.35
N ASP A 87 -1.92 -3.83 -14.01
CA ASP A 87 -2.33 -5.07 -14.67
C ASP A 87 -2.79 -4.88 -16.13
N ARG A 88 -3.14 -3.64 -16.50
CA ARG A 88 -3.52 -3.26 -17.87
C ARG A 88 -2.33 -2.86 -18.75
N ARG A 89 -1.09 -3.00 -18.27
CA ARG A 89 0.09 -2.77 -19.11
C ARG A 89 0.28 -3.96 -20.07
N PRO A 90 0.51 -3.70 -21.37
CA PRO A 90 0.86 -4.73 -22.33
C PRO A 90 2.24 -5.34 -22.02
#